data_AF-A0AAN8PYB5-F1
#
_entry.id   AF-A0AAN8PYB5-F1
#
_cell.length_a   1.000
_cell.length_b   1.000
_cell.length_c   1.000
_cell.angle_alpha   90.00
_cell.angle_beta   90.00
_cell.angle_gamma   90.00
#
_symmetry.space_group_name_H-M   'P 1'
#
loop_
_entity.id
_entity.type
_entity.pdbx_description
1 polymer ?
#
loop_
_entity_poly.entity_id
_entity_poly.type
_entity_poly.pdbx_seq_one_letter_code
_entity_poly.pdbx_strand_id
1 'polypeptide(L)'
;MTSTIDENDFSPVQEFFGSGSIEAILKHHDDLPATSWITICINICKALFNIHSCHVIHNDVKADNILVDLDGFDVRFIDFGMSTFRKGLEFTASSDYMTKYKFVAPEVRENCHSTPQSEIFSLGYLFCQIMTQARVVQLRPLWKTCSSTRALSRPRLPHIIATLEEL
;
A
#
# COMPACT_ATOMS: atom_id res chain seq x y z
N MET A 1 3.89 -30.45 -31.82
CA MET A 1 4.17 -29.01 -31.97
C MET A 1 4.68 -28.53 -30.63
N THR A 2 5.99 -28.31 -30.55
CA THR A 2 6.67 -27.73 -29.39
C THR A 2 6.23 -26.27 -29.25
N SER A 3 5.51 -25.94 -28.18
CA SER A 3 5.21 -24.56 -27.81
C SER A 3 6.52 -23.86 -27.47
N THR A 4 6.99 -22.99 -28.36
CA THR A 4 8.01 -22.00 -28.08
C THR A 4 7.49 -21.12 -26.95
N ILE A 5 8.12 -21.22 -25.78
CA ILE A 5 8.01 -20.22 -24.72
C ILE A 5 8.65 -18.96 -25.32
N ASP A 6 7.90 -17.87 -25.42
CA ASP A 6 8.44 -16.58 -25.86
C ASP A 6 9.55 -16.17 -24.88
N GLU A 7 10.77 -15.90 -25.35
CA GLU A 7 11.94 -15.59 -24.52
C GLU A 7 11.81 -14.30 -23.68
N ASN A 8 10.67 -13.59 -23.79
CA ASN A 8 10.36 -12.38 -23.02
C ASN A 8 9.22 -12.56 -22.00
N ASP A 9 8.68 -13.77 -21.83
CA ASP A 9 7.59 -13.99 -20.87
C ASP A 9 8.15 -14.37 -19.49
N PHE A 10 8.67 -13.36 -18.79
CA PHE A 10 9.14 -13.52 -17.41
C PHE A 10 7.95 -13.47 -16.45
N SER A 11 7.55 -14.63 -15.95
CA SER A 11 6.65 -14.71 -14.79
C SER A 11 7.48 -14.64 -13.50
N PRO A 12 7.34 -13.60 -12.66
CA PRO A 12 8.01 -13.57 -11.37
C PRO A 12 7.47 -14.70 -10.49
N VAL A 13 8.36 -15.58 -10.02
CA VAL A 13 8.03 -16.62 -9.03
C VAL A 13 8.45 -16.11 -7.66
N GLN A 14 7.49 -16.01 -6.75
CA GLN A 14 7.72 -15.62 -5.35
C GLN A 14 7.25 -16.75 -4.42
N GLU A 15 7.90 -16.86 -3.26
CA GLU A 15 7.41 -17.68 -2.15
C GLU A 15 5.96 -17.32 -1.79
N PHE A 16 5.13 -18.35 -1.60
CA PHE A 16 3.79 -18.18 -1.05
C PHE A 16 3.92 -17.70 0.39
N PHE A 17 3.35 -16.54 0.70
CA PHE A 17 3.47 -15.92 2.02
C PHE A 17 2.11 -15.79 2.69
N GLY A 18 2.00 -16.41 3.88
CA GLY A 18 0.89 -16.21 4.80
C GLY A 18 -0.47 -16.57 4.21
N SER A 19 -1.46 -15.73 4.50
CA SER A 19 -2.86 -15.87 4.10
C SER A 19 -3.17 -15.16 2.77
N GLY A 20 -2.15 -14.64 2.08
CA GLY A 20 -2.29 -13.96 0.78
C GLY A 20 -2.35 -12.44 0.89
N SER A 21 -2.81 -11.78 -0.17
CA SER A 21 -2.90 -10.32 -0.23
C SER A 21 -4.06 -9.78 0.59
N ILE A 22 -3.99 -8.51 0.98
CA ILE A 22 -5.13 -7.83 1.64
C ILE A 22 -6.39 -7.93 0.77
N GLU A 23 -6.26 -7.80 -0.55
CA GLU A 23 -7.39 -7.95 -1.48
C GLU A 23 -8.04 -9.34 -1.39
N ALA A 24 -7.24 -10.40 -1.30
CA ALA A 24 -7.74 -11.76 -1.12
C ALA A 24 -8.38 -11.93 0.26
N ILE A 25 -7.75 -11.40 1.31
CA ILE A 25 -8.24 -11.51 2.68
C ILE A 25 -9.58 -10.80 2.84
N LEU A 26 -9.74 -9.59 2.30
CA LEU A 26 -11.01 -8.86 2.31
C LEU A 26 -12.16 -9.60 1.61
N LYS A 27 -11.86 -10.48 0.65
CA LYS A 27 -12.85 -11.29 -0.07
C LYS A 27 -13.23 -12.58 0.65
N HIS A 28 -12.30 -13.16 1.42
CA HIS A 28 -12.43 -14.53 1.92
C HIS A 28 -12.53 -14.63 3.46
N HIS A 29 -12.22 -13.56 4.18
CA HIS A 29 -12.25 -13.52 5.65
C HIS A 29 -13.17 -12.39 6.13
N ASP A 30 -14.48 -12.64 6.10
CA ASP A 30 -15.50 -11.70 6.58
C ASP A 30 -15.71 -11.71 8.11
N ASP A 31 -15.02 -12.62 8.79
CA ASP A 31 -15.09 -12.88 10.24
C ASP A 31 -13.91 -12.30 11.04
N LEU A 32 -12.87 -11.79 10.36
CA LEU A 32 -11.72 -11.17 11.03
C LEU A 32 -12.15 -9.98 11.91
N PRO A 33 -11.83 -9.99 13.21
CA PRO A 33 -12.24 -8.92 14.11
C PRO A 33 -11.52 -7.61 13.77
N ALA A 34 -12.17 -6.49 14.09
CA ALA A 34 -11.62 -5.15 13.83
C ALA A 34 -10.23 -4.93 14.44
N THR A 35 -9.96 -5.54 15.61
CA THR A 35 -8.65 -5.50 16.28
C THR A 35 -7.55 -6.12 15.42
N SER A 36 -7.81 -7.26 14.77
CA SER A 36 -6.87 -7.89 13.84
C SER A 36 -6.54 -6.98 12.67
N TRP A 37 -7.54 -6.30 12.09
CA TRP A 37 -7.31 -5.33 11.03
C TRP A 37 -6.52 -4.10 11.50
N ILE A 38 -6.74 -3.62 12.72
CA ILE A 38 -5.94 -2.54 13.31
C ILE A 38 -4.48 -2.99 13.45
N THR A 39 -4.23 -4.20 13.95
CA THR A 39 -2.87 -4.78 14.02
C THR A 39 -2.21 -4.88 12.64
N ILE A 40 -2.95 -5.34 11.62
CA ILE A 40 -2.48 -5.38 10.23
C ILE A 40 -2.11 -3.97 9.75
N CYS A 41 -2.96 -2.97 9.96
CA CYS A 41 -2.69 -1.57 9.60
C CYS A 41 -1.43 -1.00 10.27
N ILE A 42 -1.20 -1.34 11.55
CA ILE A 42 0.03 -0.96 12.27
C ILE A 42 1.25 -1.58 11.59
N ASN A 43 1.20 -2.87 11.27
CA ASN A 43 2.31 -3.59 10.66
C ASN A 43 2.59 -3.14 9.22
N ILE A 44 1.56 -2.77 8.46
CA ILE A 44 1.70 -2.09 7.16
C ILE A 44 2.47 -0.78 7.32
N CYS A 45 2.10 0.06 8.29
CA CYS A 45 2.77 1.33 8.51
C CYS A 45 4.23 1.16 8.95
N LYS A 46 4.52 0.16 9.79
CA LYS A 46 5.88 -0.19 10.22
C LYS A 46 6.74 -0.70 9.05
N ALA A 47 6.19 -1.59 8.23
CA ALA A 47 6.87 -2.07 7.02
C ALA A 47 7.15 -0.92 6.03
N LEU A 48 6.17 -0.04 5.81
CA LEU A 48 6.32 1.14 4.93
C LEU A 48 7.37 2.12 5.46
N PHE A 49 7.43 2.30 6.78
CA PHE A 49 8.44 3.13 7.43
C PHE A 49 9.85 2.59 7.20
N ASN A 50 10.03 1.27 7.23
CA ASN A 50 11.31 0.63 6.92
C ASN A 50 11.72 0.83 5.46
N ILE A 51 10.76 0.71 4.52
CA ILE A 51 10.98 0.98 3.08
C ILE A 51 11.45 2.44 2.89
N HIS A 52 10.77 3.41 3.50
CA HIS A 52 11.15 4.83 3.43
C HIS A 52 12.52 5.11 4.05
N SER A 53 12.87 4.40 5.13
CA SER A 53 14.17 4.51 5.78
C SER A 53 15.31 4.01 4.88
N CYS A 54 15.02 3.08 3.97
CA CYS A 54 15.93 2.65 2.91
C CYS A 54 15.95 3.61 1.70
N HIS A 55 15.33 4.78 1.80
CA HIS A 55 15.23 5.78 0.73
C HIS A 55 14.46 5.28 -0.51
N VAL A 56 13.60 4.28 -0.33
CA VAL A 56 12.73 3.72 -1.36
C VAL A 56 11.32 4.31 -1.20
N ILE A 57 10.67 4.59 -2.33
CA ILE A 57 9.25 4.88 -2.43
C ILE A 57 8.65 3.75 -3.24
N HIS A 58 7.67 3.03 -2.69
CA HIS A 58 7.04 1.88 -3.32
C HIS A 58 6.25 2.26 -4.58
N ASN A 59 5.57 3.42 -4.54
CA ASN A 59 4.70 4.00 -5.57
C ASN A 59 3.41 3.22 -5.91
N ASP A 60 3.31 1.96 -5.52
CA ASP A 60 2.13 1.13 -5.78
C ASP A 60 1.53 0.51 -4.52
N VAL A 61 1.29 1.33 -3.49
CA VAL A 61 0.67 0.91 -2.23
C VAL A 61 -0.84 0.71 -2.42
N LYS A 62 -1.25 -0.56 -2.49
CA LYS A 62 -2.65 -1.00 -2.64
C LYS A 62 -2.84 -2.40 -2.05
N ALA A 63 -4.10 -2.81 -1.91
CA ALA A 63 -4.44 -4.09 -1.26
C ALA A 63 -3.86 -5.32 -1.97
N ASP A 64 -3.66 -5.29 -3.28
CA ASP A 64 -3.06 -6.38 -4.05
C ASP A 64 -1.57 -6.59 -3.75
N ASN A 65 -0.85 -5.51 -3.42
CA ASN A 65 0.61 -5.49 -3.31
C ASN A 65 1.11 -5.63 -1.86
N ILE A 66 0.23 -6.04 -0.96
CA ILE A 66 0.56 -6.23 0.45
C ILE A 66 0.06 -7.59 0.86
N LEU A 67 0.99 -8.47 1.21
CA LEU A 67 0.71 -9.79 1.73
C LEU A 67 0.68 -9.78 3.26
N VAL A 68 -0.19 -10.58 3.84
CA VAL A 68 -0.37 -10.70 5.29
C VAL A 68 -0.36 -12.17 5.67
N ASP A 69 0.36 -12.49 6.74
CA ASP A 69 0.20 -13.74 7.47
C ASP A 69 -0.74 -13.50 8.66
N LEU A 70 -1.93 -14.10 8.66
CA LEU A 70 -2.91 -13.89 9.74
C LEU A 70 -2.54 -14.60 11.05
N ASP A 71 -1.64 -15.58 11.03
CA ASP A 71 -1.19 -16.28 12.24
C ASP A 71 -0.20 -15.42 13.03
N GLY A 72 0.81 -14.85 12.35
CA GLY A 72 1.83 -13.99 12.96
C GLY A 72 1.56 -12.48 12.87
N PHE A 73 0.56 -12.06 12.08
CA PHE A 73 0.31 -10.68 11.65
C PHE A 73 1.47 -10.04 10.87
N ASP A 74 2.39 -10.84 10.32
CA ASP A 74 3.50 -10.32 9.54
C ASP A 74 2.99 -9.76 8.20
N VAL A 75 3.61 -8.66 7.76
CA VAL A 75 3.23 -7.94 6.54
C VAL A 75 4.43 -7.83 5.61
N ARG A 76 4.22 -8.10 4.32
CA ARG A 76 5.21 -7.91 3.26
C ARG A 76 4.65 -7.10 2.12
N PHE A 77 5.37 -6.04 1.74
CA PHE A 77 5.14 -5.37 0.46
C PHE A 77 5.74 -6.21 -0.66
N ILE A 78 5.01 -6.31 -1.76
CA ILE A 78 5.43 -7.01 -2.98
C ILE A 78 5.29 -6.07 -4.17
N ASP A 79 5.86 -6.48 -5.30
CA ASP A 79 5.82 -5.72 -6.56
C ASP A 79 6.46 -4.31 -6.45
N PHE A 80 7.79 -4.32 -6.40
CA PHE A 80 8.62 -3.11 -6.47
C PHE A 80 8.87 -2.65 -7.92
N GLY A 81 8.14 -3.17 -8.92
CA GLY A 81 8.35 -2.82 -10.33
C GLY A 81 8.14 -1.34 -10.64
N MET A 82 7.41 -0.64 -9.77
CA MET A 82 7.10 0.79 -9.84
C MET A 82 7.92 1.63 -8.86
N SER A 83 8.77 1.02 -8.04
CA SER A 83 9.46 1.72 -6.95
C SER A 83 10.58 2.65 -7.44
N THR A 84 10.78 3.74 -6.72
CA THR A 84 11.85 4.71 -7.00
C THR A 84 12.77 4.88 -5.79
N PHE A 85 14.04 5.13 -6.06
CA PHE A 85 15.00 5.54 -5.03
C PHE A 85 15.04 7.07 -4.99
N ARG A 86 15.10 7.67 -3.78
CA ARG A 86 15.17 9.14 -3.59
C ARG A 86 16.36 9.84 -4.29
N LYS A 87 17.29 9.11 -4.90
CA LYS A 87 18.44 9.62 -5.68
C LYS A 87 18.19 9.64 -7.20
N GLY A 88 17.09 10.24 -7.64
CA GLY A 88 16.98 10.72 -9.03
C GLY A 88 16.39 9.75 -10.06
N LEU A 89 15.63 8.74 -9.65
CA LEU A 89 14.74 8.02 -10.56
C LEU A 89 13.36 8.68 -10.51
N GLU A 90 12.93 9.26 -11.64
CA GLU A 90 11.57 9.75 -11.80
C GLU A 90 10.59 8.56 -11.75
N PHE A 91 9.41 8.79 -11.18
CA PHE A 91 8.36 7.78 -11.20
C PHE A 91 7.81 7.69 -12.64
N THR A 92 8.27 6.69 -13.38
CA THR A 92 7.84 6.44 -14.76
C THR A 92 6.62 5.53 -14.78
N ALA A 93 5.44 6.11 -14.66
CA ALA A 93 4.18 5.45 -14.98
C ALA A 93 3.52 6.14 -16.18
N SER A 94 2.75 5.41 -16.99
CA SER A 94 2.01 6.02 -18.11
C SER A 94 0.97 7.02 -17.59
N SER A 95 0.67 8.04 -18.38
CA SER A 95 -0.41 9.00 -18.08
C SER A 95 -1.73 8.27 -17.78
N ASP A 96 -2.01 7.22 -18.54
CA ASP A 96 -3.20 6.38 -18.37
C ASP A 96 -3.23 5.68 -17.00
N TYR A 97 -2.08 5.18 -16.52
CA TYR A 97 -1.97 4.61 -15.18
C TYR A 97 -2.30 5.66 -14.11
N MET A 98 -1.67 6.82 -14.19
CA MET A 98 -1.83 7.90 -13.22
C MET A 98 -3.27 8.42 -13.14
N THR A 99 -3.96 8.49 -14.28
CA THR A 99 -5.38 8.90 -14.35
C THR A 99 -6.33 7.80 -13.92
N LYS A 100 -6.03 6.54 -14.22
CA LYS A 100 -6.91 5.39 -13.94
C LYS A 100 -6.99 5.06 -12.45
N TYR A 101 -5.88 5.13 -11.73
CA TYR A 101 -5.82 4.65 -10.35
C TYR A 101 -6.08 5.74 -9.32
N LYS A 102 -7.13 5.56 -8.53
CA LYS A 102 -7.60 6.54 -7.54
C LYS A 102 -6.64 6.74 -6.38
N PHE A 103 -5.82 5.73 -6.07
CA PHE A 103 -4.82 5.77 -5.00
C PHE A 103 -3.55 6.57 -5.36
N VAL A 104 -3.41 7.05 -6.60
CA VAL A 104 -2.30 7.93 -6.99
C VAL A 104 -2.56 9.35 -6.47
N ALA A 105 -1.60 9.91 -5.74
CA ALA A 105 -1.72 11.24 -5.14
C ALA A 105 -1.89 12.33 -6.21
N PRO A 106 -2.71 13.37 -5.98
CA PRO A 106 -2.97 14.41 -6.98
C PRO A 106 -1.70 15.13 -7.40
N GLU A 107 -0.79 15.44 -6.47
CA GLU A 107 0.46 16.11 -6.79
C GLU A 107 1.43 15.26 -7.62
N VAL A 108 1.31 13.92 -7.57
CA VAL A 108 2.09 13.00 -8.41
C VAL A 108 1.55 12.98 -9.83
N ARG A 109 0.22 13.07 -10.00
CA ARG A 109 -0.39 13.20 -11.34
C ARG A 109 0.04 14.50 -12.03
N GLU A 110 0.30 15.55 -11.25
CA GLU A 110 0.70 16.86 -11.75
C GLU A 110 2.21 16.99 -11.98
N ASN A 111 3.04 16.45 -11.06
CA ASN A 111 4.49 16.70 -11.06
C ASN A 111 5.36 15.47 -11.34
N CYS A 112 4.80 14.28 -11.60
CA CYS A 112 5.48 12.99 -11.85
C CYS A 112 6.53 12.54 -10.81
N HIS A 113 6.76 13.32 -9.76
CA HIS A 113 7.71 13.02 -8.70
C HIS A 113 6.95 12.49 -7.49
N SER A 114 7.19 11.23 -7.16
CA SER A 114 6.66 10.65 -5.93
C SER A 114 7.49 11.03 -4.71
N THR A 115 6.82 11.09 -3.58
CA THR A 115 7.39 11.40 -2.26
C THR A 115 6.84 10.45 -1.20
N PRO A 116 7.48 10.32 -0.04
CA PRO A 116 6.87 9.65 1.11
C PRO A 116 5.46 10.16 1.41
N GLN A 117 5.22 11.47 1.28
CA GLN A 117 3.90 12.08 1.49
C GLN A 117 2.88 11.68 0.43
N SER A 118 3.29 11.47 -0.82
CA SER A 118 2.40 10.94 -1.85
C SER A 118 1.98 9.51 -1.55
N GLU A 119 2.86 8.70 -0.95
CA GLU A 119 2.54 7.33 -0.59
C GLU A 119 1.59 7.24 0.62
N ILE A 120 1.59 8.25 1.50
CA ILE A 120 0.56 8.40 2.55
C ILE A 120 -0.84 8.57 1.94
N PHE A 121 -0.97 9.18 0.77
CA PHE A 121 -2.25 9.28 0.08
C PHE A 121 -2.76 7.90 -0.34
N SER A 122 -1.89 7.09 -0.95
CA SER A 122 -2.19 5.70 -1.31
C SER A 122 -2.56 4.86 -0.08
N LEU A 123 -1.83 5.02 1.01
CA LEU A 123 -2.16 4.39 2.30
C LEU A 123 -3.55 4.82 2.81
N GLY A 124 -3.94 6.08 2.62
CA GLY A 124 -5.29 6.56 2.93
C GLY A 124 -6.38 5.83 2.13
N TYR A 125 -6.14 5.54 0.85
CA TYR A 125 -7.07 4.73 0.05
C TYR A 125 -7.16 3.29 0.55
N LEU A 126 -6.03 2.69 0.93
CA LEU A 126 -6.01 1.36 1.54
C LEU A 126 -6.82 1.31 2.84
N PHE A 127 -6.64 2.30 3.73
CA PHE A 127 -7.44 2.40 4.95
C PHE A 127 -8.93 2.59 4.67
N CYS A 128 -9.29 3.36 3.64
CA CYS A 128 -10.70 3.50 3.22
C CYS A 128 -11.27 2.16 2.73
N GLN A 129 -10.50 1.40 1.96
CA GLN A 129 -10.89 0.07 1.49
C GLN A 129 -11.11 -0.90 2.65
N ILE A 130 -10.16 -1.00 3.60
CA ILE A 130 -10.29 -1.85 4.79
C ILE A 130 -11.48 -1.40 5.65
N MET A 131 -11.63 -0.09 5.90
CA MET A 131 -12.75 0.45 6.66
C MET A 131 -14.11 0.05 6.06
N THR A 132 -14.23 0.08 4.73
CA THR A 132 -15.51 -0.18 4.04
C THR A 132 -15.81 -1.66 3.89
N GLN A 133 -14.83 -2.46 3.47
CA GLN A 133 -15.03 -3.88 3.20
C GLN A 133 -14.99 -4.74 4.47
N ALA A 134 -14.08 -4.45 5.41
CA ALA A 134 -13.98 -5.13 6.70
C ALA A 134 -14.72 -4.42 7.86
N ARG A 135 -15.46 -3.35 7.56
CA ARG A 135 -16.28 -2.59 8.53
C ARG A 135 -15.51 -2.03 9.74
N VAL A 136 -14.22 -1.73 9.58
CA VAL A 136 -13.34 -1.20 10.63
C VAL A 136 -13.52 0.32 10.77
N VAL A 137 -14.63 0.74 11.37
CA VAL A 137 -15.05 2.16 11.46
C VAL A 137 -14.03 3.08 12.15
N GLN A 138 -13.17 2.53 13.00
CA GLN A 138 -12.09 3.21 13.72
C GLN A 138 -11.05 3.85 12.78
N LEU A 139 -10.92 3.36 11.54
CA LEU A 139 -10.02 3.93 10.53
C LEU A 139 -10.54 5.23 9.90
N ARG A 140 -11.80 5.62 10.17
CA ARG A 140 -12.43 6.82 9.59
C ARG A 140 -11.61 8.12 9.69
N PRO A 141 -11.06 8.52 10.85
CA PRO A 141 -10.25 9.73 10.94
C PRO A 141 -8.95 9.61 10.13
N LEU A 142 -8.28 8.46 10.19
CA LEU A 142 -6.99 8.24 9.55
C LEU A 142 -7.09 8.23 8.03
N TRP A 143 -8.06 7.51 7.44
CA TRP A 143 -8.15 7.51 5.98
C TRP A 143 -8.40 8.91 5.42
N LYS A 144 -9.25 9.71 6.09
CA LYS A 144 -9.56 11.09 5.68
C LYS A 144 -8.35 12.02 5.72
N THR A 145 -7.53 11.93 6.77
CA THR A 145 -6.34 12.78 6.92
C THR A 145 -5.23 12.32 5.98
N CYS A 146 -5.04 11.01 5.81
CA CYS A 146 -4.07 10.43 4.89
C CYS A 146 -4.42 10.75 3.42
N SER A 147 -5.69 10.68 3.03
CA SER A 147 -6.15 10.97 1.67
C SER A 147 -6.38 12.47 1.39
N SER A 148 -5.79 13.38 2.18
CA SER A 148 -5.91 14.82 1.94
C SER A 148 -5.32 15.21 0.59
N THR A 149 -5.98 16.08 -0.17
CA THR A 149 -5.45 16.60 -1.43
C THR A 149 -4.19 17.46 -1.22
N ARG A 150 -4.06 18.10 -0.04
CA ARG A 150 -2.86 18.86 0.33
C ARG A 150 -1.84 17.93 0.98
N ALA A 151 -0.73 17.64 0.30
CA ALA A 151 0.33 16.76 0.81
C ALA A 151 0.85 17.17 2.21
N LEU A 152 0.97 18.48 2.48
CA LEU A 152 1.41 19.02 3.77
C LEU A 152 0.41 18.82 4.91
N SER A 153 -0.85 18.48 4.63
CA SER A 153 -1.85 18.15 5.66
C SER A 153 -1.82 16.69 6.08
N ARG A 154 -1.10 15.83 5.35
CA ARG A 154 -1.07 14.39 5.63
C ARG A 154 -0.13 14.11 6.80
N PRO A 155 -0.50 13.22 7.73
CA PRO A 155 0.35 12.86 8.85
C PRO A 155 1.59 12.07 8.39
N ARG A 156 2.63 12.04 9.24
CA ARG A 156 3.79 11.17 9.02
C ARG A 156 3.53 9.78 9.60
N LEU A 157 4.20 8.76 9.06
CA LEU A 157 4.06 7.37 9.52
C LEU A 157 4.16 7.19 11.04
N PRO A 158 5.12 7.80 11.77
CA PRO A 158 5.17 7.67 13.22
C PRO A 158 3.90 8.16 13.94
N HIS A 159 3.26 9.22 13.43
CA HIS A 159 2.01 9.71 13.99
C HIS A 159 0.85 8.76 13.67
N ILE A 160 0.79 8.23 12.44
CA ILE A 160 -0.23 7.26 12.03
C ILE A 160 -0.14 5.99 12.91
N ILE A 161 1.07 5.48 13.13
CA ILE A 161 1.33 4.31 13.98
C ILE A 161 0.83 4.58 15.40
N ALA A 162 1.21 5.71 15.99
CA ALA A 162 0.77 6.09 17.33
C ALA A 162 -0.76 6.18 17.43
N THR A 163 -1.43 6.78 16.43
CA THR A 163 -2.90 6.83 16.41
C THR A 163 -3.54 5.44 16.31
N LEU A 164 -2.96 4.53 15.52
CA LEU A 164 -3.47 3.16 15.39
C LEU A 164 -3.27 2.34 16.67
N GLU A 165 -2.16 2.55 17.39
CA GLU A 165 -1.86 1.88 18.66
C GLU A 165 -2.77 2.33 19.83
N GLU A 166 -3.51 3.43 19.65
CA GLU A 166 -4.52 3.94 20.59
C GLU A 166 -5.94 3.40 20.32
N LEU A 167 -6.16 2.65 19.24
CA LEU A 167 -7.47 2.08 18.83
C LEU A 167 -7.71 0.67 19.38
#